data_AF-A0A8T5H3A1-F1
#
_entry.id   AF-A0A8T5H3A1-F1
#
_cell.length_a   1.000
_cell.length_b   1.000
_cell.length_c   1.000
_cell.angle_alpha   90.00
_cell.angle_beta   90.00
_cell.angle_gamma   90.00
#
_symmetry.space_group_name_H-M   'P 1'
#
loop_
_entity.id
_entity.type
_entity.pdbx_description
1 polymer ?
#
loop_
_entity_poly.entity_id
_entity_poly.type
_entity_poly.pdbx_seq_one_letter_code
_entity_poly.pdbx_strand_id
1 'polypeptide(L)'
;MVRSLEGKHPMYYEAILQLRDVKQEVHDYVMDEISQAKIPVTETKDLKNGVDIYLADSNFTNGLGKRLQKRFGGKVINTSSLFGRKDGKNIYRVTVLFRGVPVKKGDKVSYCDEPYIVKAMAKDILIQHEKSGKKVHINYQDVRQLKLA
;
A
#
# COMPACT_ATOMS: atom_id res chain seq x y z
N MET A 1 -8.60 9.55 16.87
CA MET A 1 -8.82 9.46 15.42
C MET A 1 -9.35 10.80 14.96
N VAL A 2 -8.60 11.57 14.18
CA VAL A 2 -9.00 12.92 13.78
C VAL A 2 -9.97 12.82 12.62
N ARG A 3 -11.23 13.20 12.86
CA ARG A 3 -12.33 13.19 11.88
C ARG A 3 -12.76 14.60 11.47
N SER A 4 -12.25 15.62 12.14
CA SER A 4 -12.45 17.03 11.83
C SER A 4 -11.13 17.77 11.97
N LEU A 5 -10.89 18.74 11.09
CA LEU A 5 -9.73 19.65 11.13
C LEU A 5 -10.03 20.95 11.88
N GLU A 6 -11.19 21.06 12.54
CA GLU A 6 -11.56 22.24 13.31
C GLU A 6 -10.54 22.52 14.42
N GLY A 7 -10.06 23.77 14.49
CA GLY A 7 -9.00 24.19 15.42
C GLY A 7 -7.61 23.62 15.12
N LYS A 8 -7.42 22.94 13.97
CA LYS A 8 -6.11 22.47 13.50
C LYS A 8 -5.52 23.45 12.47
N HIS A 9 -4.20 23.39 12.32
CA HIS A 9 -3.52 24.09 11.23
C HIS A 9 -4.04 23.56 9.87
N PRO A 10 -4.23 24.41 8.84
CA PRO A 10 -4.77 23.98 7.54
C PRO A 10 -4.00 22.83 6.89
N MET A 11 -2.68 22.81 7.07
CA MET A 11 -1.79 21.75 6.57
C MET A 11 -1.59 20.59 7.57
N TYR A 12 -2.52 20.37 8.50
CA TYR A 12 -2.40 19.30 9.50
C TYR A 12 -2.64 17.91 8.88
N TYR A 13 -1.64 17.04 8.98
CA TYR A 13 -1.78 15.64 8.65
C TYR A 13 -1.10 14.75 9.69
N GLU A 14 -1.61 13.52 9.78
CA GLU A 14 -1.04 12.45 10.60
C GLU A 14 -0.37 11.37 9.75
N ALA A 15 -0.79 11.22 8.49
CA ALA A 15 -0.23 10.25 7.59
C ALA A 15 -0.11 10.72 6.14
N ILE A 16 0.81 10.09 5.41
CA ILE A 16 0.98 10.24 3.96
C ILE A 16 0.73 8.86 3.35
N LEU A 17 -0.25 8.75 2.46
CA LEU A 17 -0.41 7.59 1.58
C LEU A 17 0.29 7.87 0.26
N GLN A 18 1.32 7.09 -0.05
CA GLN A 18 2.10 7.21 -1.27
C GLN A 18 1.73 6.05 -2.19
N LEU A 19 1.15 6.34 -3.35
CA LEU A 19 0.89 5.35 -4.39
C LEU A 19 2.00 5.46 -5.44
N ARG A 20 2.61 4.33 -5.81
CA ARG A 20 3.68 4.26 -6.83
C ARG A 20 3.46 3.12 -7.79
N ASP A 21 3.71 3.39 -9.08
CA ASP A 21 3.66 2.37 -10.14
C ASP A 21 2.30 1.63 -10.15
N VAL A 22 1.21 2.37 -9.93
CA VAL A 22 -0.15 1.82 -9.83
C VAL A 22 -0.97 2.10 -11.08
N LYS A 23 -1.94 1.24 -11.34
CA LYS A 23 -2.98 1.47 -12.35
C LYS A 23 -4.05 2.42 -11.81
N GLN A 24 -4.78 3.08 -12.70
CA GLN A 24 -5.88 3.99 -12.35
C GLN A 24 -6.91 3.34 -11.43
N GLU A 25 -7.23 2.06 -11.64
CA GLU A 25 -8.15 1.28 -10.78
C GLU A 25 -7.79 1.30 -9.28
N VAL A 26 -6.50 1.38 -8.96
CA VAL A 26 -6.00 1.43 -7.59
C VAL A 26 -6.20 2.83 -7.01
N HIS A 27 -5.94 3.86 -7.82
CA HIS A 27 -6.14 5.25 -7.43
C HIS A 27 -7.62 5.53 -7.13
N ASP A 28 -8.52 5.10 -8.03
CA ASP A 28 -9.96 5.31 -7.87
C ASP A 28 -10.48 4.63 -6.60
N TYR A 29 -10.07 3.38 -6.36
CA TYR A 29 -10.40 2.67 -5.12
C TYR A 29 -9.92 3.41 -3.86
N VAL A 30 -8.72 4.00 -3.89
CA VAL A 30 -8.18 4.76 -2.74
C VAL A 30 -9.04 5.98 -2.47
N MET A 31 -9.40 6.75 -3.50
CA MET A 31 -10.21 7.96 -3.35
C MET A 31 -11.62 7.64 -2.86
N ASP A 32 -12.22 6.55 -3.35
CA ASP A 32 -13.52 6.06 -2.87
C ASP A 32 -13.47 5.69 -1.39
N GLU A 33 -12.45 4.95 -0.95
CA GLU A 33 -12.29 4.56 0.46
C GLU A 33 -12.09 5.76 1.38
N ILE A 34 -11.31 6.76 0.95
CA ILE A 34 -11.09 8.01 1.68
C ILE A 34 -12.41 8.79 1.83
N SER A 35 -13.16 8.92 0.73
CA SER A 35 -14.44 9.61 0.67
C SER A 35 -15.49 8.95 1.56
N GLN A 36 -15.68 7.63 1.42
CA GLN A 36 -16.63 6.86 2.22
C GLN A 36 -16.33 6.93 3.72
N ALA A 37 -15.05 6.89 4.09
CA ALA A 37 -14.64 7.04 5.48
C ALA A 37 -14.62 8.49 5.96
N LYS A 38 -14.93 9.48 5.10
CA LYS A 38 -14.91 10.92 5.41
C LYS A 38 -13.59 11.35 6.05
N ILE A 39 -12.48 10.89 5.49
CA ILE A 39 -11.14 11.22 6.01
C ILE A 39 -10.72 12.56 5.42
N PRO A 40 -10.36 13.55 6.25
CA PRO A 40 -9.86 14.82 5.75
C PRO A 40 -8.55 14.63 4.98
N VAL A 41 -8.52 15.13 3.74
CA VAL A 41 -7.33 15.25 2.90
C VAL A 41 -6.87 16.70 2.94
N THR A 42 -5.63 16.96 3.36
CA THR A 42 -5.09 18.32 3.41
C THR A 42 -4.34 18.73 2.16
N GLU A 43 -3.74 17.77 1.47
CA GLU A 43 -2.94 18.01 0.27
C GLU A 43 -2.89 16.73 -0.55
N THR A 44 -2.91 16.88 -1.88
CA THR A 44 -2.60 15.82 -2.83
C THR A 44 -1.49 16.33 -3.74
N LYS A 45 -0.41 15.56 -3.90
CA LYS A 45 0.75 15.92 -4.70
C LYS A 45 1.02 14.87 -5.76
N ASP A 46 0.82 15.26 -7.02
CA ASP A 46 1.13 14.42 -8.18
C ASP A 46 2.65 14.35 -8.43
N LEU A 47 3.09 13.16 -8.81
CA LEU A 47 4.47 12.81 -9.11
C LEU A 47 4.52 12.03 -10.43
N LYS A 48 5.68 12.02 -11.10
CA LYS A 48 5.85 11.30 -12.37
C LYS A 48 5.49 9.81 -12.29
N ASN A 49 5.67 9.19 -11.13
CA ASN A 49 5.43 7.75 -10.92
C ASN A 49 4.30 7.45 -9.91
N GLY A 50 3.44 8.44 -9.60
CA GLY A 50 2.29 8.23 -8.73
C GLY A 50 1.87 9.49 -7.98
N VAL A 51 1.33 9.34 -6.77
CA VAL A 51 0.73 10.44 -6.01
C VAL A 51 0.99 10.29 -4.51
N ASP A 52 1.12 11.41 -3.82
CA ASP A 52 1.15 11.50 -2.35
C ASP A 52 -0.13 12.17 -1.85
N ILE A 53 -0.83 11.49 -0.93
CA ILE A 53 -2.10 11.94 -0.36
C ILE A 53 -1.90 12.15 1.15
N TYR A 54 -2.08 13.38 1.62
CA TYR A 54 -1.88 13.75 3.02
C TYR A 54 -3.20 13.64 3.79
N LEU A 55 -3.22 12.76 4.78
CA LEU A 55 -4.42 12.31 5.49
C LEU A 55 -4.34 12.66 6.98
N ALA A 56 -5.47 13.08 7.54
CA ALA A 56 -5.57 13.41 8.96
C ALA A 56 -5.64 12.19 9.89
N ASP A 57 -5.75 10.96 9.36
CA ASP A 57 -5.94 9.74 10.14
C ASP A 57 -4.90 8.66 9.81
N SER A 58 -3.95 8.46 10.72
CA SER A 58 -2.90 7.45 10.60
C SER A 58 -3.42 6.01 10.70
N ASN A 59 -4.44 5.74 11.50
CA ASN A 59 -5.00 4.40 11.66
C ASN A 59 -5.73 3.95 10.39
N PHE A 60 -6.55 4.85 9.83
CA PHE A 60 -7.20 4.60 8.54
C PHE A 60 -6.17 4.33 7.44
N THR A 61 -5.14 5.17 7.34
CA THR A 61 -4.10 5.09 6.31
C THR A 61 -3.33 3.76 6.38
N ASN A 62 -2.94 3.32 7.59
CA ASN A 62 -2.32 2.02 7.80
C ASN A 62 -3.24 0.86 7.38
N GLY A 63 -4.53 0.94 7.72
CA GLY A 63 -5.52 -0.04 7.33
C GLY A 63 -5.73 -0.09 5.81
N LEU A 64 -5.77 1.06 5.15
CA LEU A 64 -5.94 1.17 3.71
C LEU A 64 -4.76 0.53 2.96
N GLY A 65 -3.52 0.74 3.41
CA GLY A 65 -2.35 0.04 2.85
C GLY A 65 -2.51 -1.49 2.85
N LYS A 66 -2.97 -2.07 3.97
CA LYS A 66 -3.23 -3.53 4.05
C LYS A 66 -4.35 -3.99 3.12
N ARG A 67 -5.43 -3.20 2.98
CA ARG A 67 -6.52 -3.51 2.05
C ARG A 67 -6.05 -3.47 0.59
N LEU A 68 -5.23 -2.48 0.23
CA LEU A 68 -4.62 -2.37 -1.09
C LEU A 68 -3.79 -3.62 -1.42
N GLN A 69 -2.89 -4.01 -0.52
CA GLN A 69 -2.07 -5.20 -0.71
C GLN A 69 -2.91 -6.47 -0.89
N LYS A 70 -3.96 -6.65 -0.09
CA LYS A 70 -4.86 -7.81 -0.18
C LYS A 70 -5.66 -7.83 -1.49
N ARG A 71 -6.09 -6.66 -1.97
CA ARG A 71 -6.98 -6.53 -3.14
C ARG A 71 -6.24 -6.54 -4.46
N PHE A 72 -5.15 -5.78 -4.56
CA PHE A 72 -4.44 -5.54 -5.82
C PHE A 72 -3.09 -6.25 -5.89
N GLY A 73 -2.64 -6.89 -4.80
CA GLY A 73 -1.24 -7.27 -4.64
C GLY A 73 -0.36 -6.03 -4.47
N GLY A 74 0.94 -6.21 -4.32
CA GLY A 74 1.90 -5.11 -4.27
C GLY A 74 2.62 -4.95 -2.95
N LYS A 75 3.72 -4.19 -2.99
CA LYS A 75 4.56 -3.97 -1.82
C LYS A 75 4.00 -2.84 -0.99
N VAL A 76 3.79 -3.10 0.30
CA VAL A 76 3.47 -2.08 1.29
C VAL A 76 4.68 -1.86 2.21
N ILE A 77 5.04 -0.60 2.42
CA ILE A 77 6.07 -0.19 3.39
C ILE A 77 5.46 0.86 4.31
N ASN A 78 5.52 0.63 5.61
CA ASN A 78 5.06 1.56 6.63
C ASN A 78 6.27 2.08 7.39
N THR A 79 6.39 3.39 7.51
CA THR A 79 7.39 4.05 8.34
C THR A 79 6.73 5.09 9.23
N SER A 80 7.40 5.45 10.32
CA SER A 80 6.95 6.50 11.23
C SER A 80 8.12 7.40 11.61
N SER A 81 7.91 8.71 11.60
CA SER A 81 8.89 9.70 12.05
C SER A 81 8.32 10.54 13.19
N LEU A 82 9.18 10.92 14.13
CA LEU A 82 8.81 11.81 15.23
C LEU A 82 8.51 13.19 14.65
N PHE A 83 7.28 13.68 14.83
CA PHE A 83 6.87 15.02 14.43
C PHE A 83 7.08 16.03 15.55
N GLY A 84 6.84 15.64 16.80
CA GLY A 84 7.02 16.53 17.94
C GLY A 84 6.57 15.89 19.25
N ARG A 85 6.42 16.71 20.28
CA ARG A 85 5.96 16.29 21.61
C ARG A 85 4.83 17.19 22.08
N LYS A 86 3.77 16.61 22.63
CA LYS A 86 2.63 17.33 23.22
C LYS A 86 2.23 16.64 24.53
N ASP A 87 2.07 17.41 25.60
CA ASP A 87 1.66 16.91 26.92
C ASP A 87 2.53 15.72 27.39
N GLY A 88 3.85 15.84 27.18
CA GLY A 88 4.81 14.80 27.52
C GLY A 88 4.82 13.57 26.59
N LYS A 89 3.89 13.45 25.64
CA LYS A 89 3.79 12.33 24.68
C LYS A 89 4.38 12.67 23.32
N ASN A 90 5.06 11.71 22.71
CA ASN A 90 5.59 11.84 21.36
C ASN A 90 4.44 11.73 20.34
N ILE A 91 4.43 12.65 19.37
CA ILE A 91 3.53 12.65 18.22
C ILE A 91 4.34 12.18 17.01
N TYR A 92 3.84 11.16 16.33
CA TYR A 92 4.45 10.62 15.12
C TYR A 92 3.60 10.93 13.90
N ARG A 93 4.27 11.05 12.75
CA ARG A 93 3.64 11.01 11.43
C ARG A 93 3.98 9.70 10.77
N VAL A 94 3.02 9.15 10.03
CA VAL A 94 3.15 7.84 9.38
C VAL A 94 3.24 8.01 7.86
N THR A 95 4.13 7.27 7.21
CA THR A 95 4.13 7.13 5.76
C THR A 95 3.76 5.71 5.40
N VAL A 96 2.75 5.55 4.55
CA VAL A 96 2.32 4.28 3.98
C VAL A 96 2.59 4.33 2.48
N LEU A 97 3.62 3.63 2.04
CA LEU A 97 3.95 3.48 0.63
C LEU A 97 3.34 2.19 0.09
N PHE A 98 2.50 2.30 -0.92
CA PHE A 98 2.04 1.19 -1.75
C PHE A 98 2.69 1.28 -3.12
N ARG A 99 3.42 0.22 -3.51
CA ARG A 99 4.01 0.06 -4.84
C ARG A 99 3.37 -1.10 -5.57
N GLY A 100 2.81 -0.82 -6.74
CA GLY A 100 2.27 -1.84 -7.64
C GLY A 100 3.37 -2.81 -8.10
N VAL A 101 2.96 -4.04 -8.43
CA VAL A 101 3.84 -5.06 -9.00
C VAL A 101 3.23 -5.65 -10.25
N PRO A 102 4.04 -6.15 -11.21
CA PRO A 102 3.56 -6.62 -12.50
C PRO A 102 2.99 -8.05 -12.45
N VAL A 103 2.46 -8.49 -11.31
CA VAL A 103 1.86 -9.81 -11.12
C VAL A 103 0.57 -9.69 -10.33
N LYS A 104 -0.41 -10.53 -10.65
CA LYS A 104 -1.71 -10.62 -10.00
C LYS A 104 -1.99 -12.07 -9.59
N LYS A 105 -2.92 -12.25 -8.65
CA LYS A 105 -3.43 -13.56 -8.28
C LYS A 105 -4.04 -14.24 -9.52
N GLY A 106 -3.63 -15.47 -9.78
CA GLY A 106 -4.06 -16.26 -10.93
C GLY A 106 -3.04 -16.30 -12.07
N ASP A 107 -2.06 -15.38 -12.09
CA ASP A 107 -1.06 -15.34 -13.15
C ASP A 107 -0.18 -16.60 -13.13
N LYS A 108 0.17 -17.07 -14.33
CA LYS A 108 1.23 -18.06 -14.53
C LYS A 108 2.56 -17.32 -14.56
N VAL A 109 3.50 -17.78 -13.74
CA VAL A 109 4.82 -17.17 -13.60
C VAL A 109 5.89 -18.25 -13.68
N SER A 110 7.02 -17.93 -14.29
CA SER A 110 8.24 -18.72 -14.21
C SER A 110 9.06 -18.25 -13.01
N TYR A 111 9.46 -19.21 -12.18
CA TYR A 111 10.35 -19.00 -11.03
C TYR A 111 11.39 -20.12 -11.01
N CYS A 112 12.68 -19.76 -11.02
CA CYS A 112 13.79 -20.70 -11.19
C CYS A 112 13.61 -21.65 -12.40
N ASP A 113 13.16 -21.10 -13.53
CA ASP A 113 12.91 -21.81 -14.80
C ASP A 113 11.83 -22.90 -14.74
N GLU A 114 11.04 -22.93 -13.67
CA GLU A 114 9.90 -23.82 -13.48
C GLU A 114 8.57 -23.05 -13.48
N PRO A 115 7.45 -23.66 -13.94
CA PRO A 115 6.15 -23.01 -14.00
C PRO A 115 5.39 -23.04 -12.66
N TYR A 116 4.95 -21.88 -12.22
CA TYR A 116 4.13 -21.67 -11.02
C TYR A 116 2.88 -20.84 -11.33
N ILE A 117 1.91 -20.89 -10.42
CA ILE A 117 0.69 -20.06 -10.43
C ILE A 117 0.66 -19.21 -9.16
N VAL A 118 0.39 -17.91 -9.29
CA VAL A 118 0.20 -17.00 -8.15
C VAL A 118 -1.13 -17.33 -7.46
N LYS A 119 -1.07 -17.81 -6.21
CA LYS A 119 -2.27 -18.21 -5.44
C LYS A 119 -2.76 -17.13 -4.49
N ALA A 120 -1.86 -16.36 -3.89
CA ALA A 120 -2.22 -15.28 -2.99
C ALA A 120 -1.17 -14.17 -2.99
N MET A 121 -1.62 -12.95 -2.71
CA MET A 121 -0.77 -11.77 -2.58
C MET A 121 -1.19 -11.06 -1.29
N ALA A 122 -0.44 -11.32 -0.22
CA ALA A 122 -0.66 -10.69 1.09
C ALA A 122 0.65 -10.04 1.52
N LYS A 123 1.17 -10.36 2.71
CA LYS A 123 2.50 -9.93 3.16
C LYS A 123 3.61 -10.37 2.18
N ASP A 124 3.48 -11.58 1.65
CA ASP A 124 4.34 -12.19 0.65
C ASP A 124 3.48 -12.71 -0.52
N ILE A 125 4.12 -13.01 -1.65
CA ILE A 125 3.49 -13.61 -2.82
C ILE A 125 3.58 -15.14 -2.67
N LEU A 126 2.43 -15.81 -2.59
CA LEU A 126 2.34 -17.27 -2.55
C LEU A 126 2.21 -17.80 -3.97
N ILE A 127 3.21 -18.55 -4.42
CA ILE A 127 3.19 -19.25 -5.71
C ILE A 127 3.07 -20.76 -5.50
N GLN A 128 2.45 -21.46 -6.44
CA GLN A 128 2.29 -22.92 -6.41
C GLN A 128 2.78 -23.53 -7.72
N HIS A 129 3.69 -24.50 -7.64
CA HIS A 129 4.22 -25.22 -8.78
C HIS A 129 3.09 -25.97 -9.51
N GLU A 130 3.05 -25.89 -10.85
CA GLU A 130 1.92 -26.40 -11.65
C GLU A 130 1.76 -27.93 -11.53
N LYS A 131 2.85 -28.70 -11.59
CA LYS A 131 2.82 -30.18 -11.53
C LYS A 131 2.89 -30.77 -10.12
N SER A 132 3.89 -30.38 -9.32
CA SER A 132 4.12 -30.95 -7.98
C SER A 132 3.18 -30.41 -6.90
N GLY A 133 2.51 -29.28 -7.14
CA GLY A 133 1.66 -28.61 -6.15
C GLY A 133 2.43 -27.95 -5.00
N LYS A 134 3.78 -27.99 -5.01
CA LYS A 134 4.65 -27.36 -4.01
C LYS A 134 4.40 -25.85 -3.94
N LYS A 135 4.33 -25.30 -2.73
CA LYS A 135 4.11 -23.87 -2.49
C LYS A 135 5.41 -23.18 -2.08
N VAL A 136 5.60 -21.96 -2.57
CA VAL A 136 6.76 -21.11 -2.25
C VAL A 136 6.27 -19.71 -1.92
N HIS A 137 6.87 -19.09 -0.90
CA HIS A 137 6.62 -17.70 -0.53
C HIS A 137 7.74 -16.82 -1.08
N ILE A 138 7.38 -15.79 -1.85
CA ILE A 138 8.31 -14.84 -2.46
C ILE A 138 8.06 -13.47 -1.84
N ASN A 139 9.13 -12.83 -1.35
CA ASN A 139 9.03 -11.46 -0.87
C ASN A 139 8.83 -10.50 -2.05
N TYR A 140 8.11 -9.39 -1.84
CA TYR A 140 7.96 -8.38 -2.88
C TYR A 140 9.28 -7.74 -3.36
N GLN A 141 10.35 -7.82 -2.58
CA GLN A 141 11.69 -7.41 -3.03
C GLN A 141 12.21 -8.29 -4.17
N ASP A 142 11.82 -9.56 -4.16
CA ASP A 142 12.25 -10.58 -5.11
C ASP A 142 11.25 -10.78 -6.24
N VAL A 143 10.21 -9.94 -6.35
CA VAL A 143 9.18 -10.04 -7.40
C VAL A 143 9.76 -10.00 -8.81
N ARG A 144 10.95 -9.39 -8.99
CA ARG A 144 11.68 -9.36 -10.27
C ARG A 144 12.14 -10.74 -10.75
N GLN A 145 12.21 -11.72 -9.85
CA GLN A 145 12.53 -13.11 -10.18
C GLN A 145 11.33 -13.83 -10.81
N LEU A 146 10.12 -13.28 -10.66
CA LEU A 146 8.91 -13.81 -11.31
C LEU A 146 8.79 -13.22 -12.71
N LYS A 147 8.88 -14.08 -13.73
CA LYS A 147 8.62 -13.71 -15.11
C LYS A 147 7.22 -14.18 -15.49
N LEU A 148 6.39 -13.31 -16.07
CA LEU A 148 5.11 -13.74 -16.64
C LEU A 148 5.39 -14.77 -17.74
N ALA A 149 4.70 -15.90 -17.67
CA ALA A 149 4.83 -17.01 -18.61
C ALA A 149 3.80 -16.91 -19.74
#